data_AF-A0A4Z0N503-F1
#
_entry.id   AF-A0A4Z0N503-F1
#
_cell.length_a   1.000
_cell.length_b   1.000
_cell.length_c   1.000
_cell.angle_alpha   90.00
_cell.angle_beta   90.00
_cell.angle_gamma   90.00
#
_symmetry.space_group_name_H-M   'P 1'
#
loop_
_entity.id
_entity.type
_entity.pdbx_description
1 polymer ?
#
loop_
_entity_poly.entity_id
_entity_poly.type
_entity_poly.pdbx_seq_one_letter_code
_entity_poly.pdbx_strand_id
1 'polypeptide(L)'
;MSAIVSIGTYLPPWQSGGKRVPGPDEDALTMAVAAGRAADPTGGATRVVLVSRDFPLLEGGNAAVLLAGLSLAADVAVTEVLGGAPAVLDQLAEAPDGTLVIAAEASTGAAGAAAALTGESGPAVRVLARQNRSLPTVVRGVDGVRHIYGDSRLERDFGVHGALTQLDLAGPGPVVGIVGAKSAQLEPQWDTSTARAEVTSSAAGALRSIAHGIERGASGWIVAVEQSSVTVVELAVDHRTTPVVRDEGPARELPAIIRTSGTGIPISLAAYARAFDPKLRWEAAVFTETSGVDSQPVFPPRLRVDSAGRLVNAARMQPLPRTGTVYTHSTVRIAVPDLPSPYSLAVVQLDDSPVRVLLKVTGVPAGEMEIGQPGAVVFRRIAMRTGIPDYGYAFWPGKQGAAA
;
A
#
# COMPACT_ATOMS: atom_id res chain seq x y z
N MET A 1 23.60 0.22 6.47
CA MET A 1 23.64 0.73 5.08
C MET A 1 22.99 -0.35 4.25
N SER A 2 22.02 0.03 3.43
CA SER A 2 21.27 -0.91 2.60
C SER A 2 21.20 -0.35 1.18
N ALA A 3 21.32 -1.20 0.17
CA ALA A 3 21.15 -0.80 -1.22
C ALA A 3 19.73 -1.13 -1.69
N ILE A 4 19.16 -0.24 -2.50
CA ILE A 4 17.79 -0.34 -3.00
C ILE A 4 17.81 -0.92 -4.41
N VAL A 5 17.13 -2.04 -4.60
CA VAL A 5 17.00 -2.73 -5.89
C VAL A 5 15.83 -2.20 -6.70
N SER A 6 14.73 -1.83 -6.05
CA SER A 6 13.54 -1.31 -6.72
C SER A 6 12.67 -0.51 -5.76
N ILE A 7 11.86 0.40 -6.32
CA ILE A 7 10.84 1.14 -5.57
C ILE A 7 9.51 1.07 -6.31
N GLY A 8 8.44 0.85 -5.56
CA GLY A 8 7.06 0.97 -6.00
C GLY A 8 6.34 2.03 -5.18
N THR A 9 5.54 2.89 -5.80
CA THR A 9 4.73 3.87 -5.09
C THR A 9 3.27 3.77 -5.50
N TYR A 10 2.39 4.14 -4.57
CA TYR A 10 0.95 4.16 -4.76
C TYR A 10 0.35 5.44 -4.18
N LEU A 11 -0.44 6.15 -4.97
CA LEU A 11 -1.34 7.19 -4.47
C LEU A 11 -2.79 6.84 -4.82
N PRO A 12 -3.73 6.96 -3.87
CA PRO A 12 -5.13 6.69 -4.13
C PRO A 12 -5.67 7.66 -5.21
N PRO A 13 -6.63 7.25 -6.04
CA PRO A 13 -7.11 8.07 -7.14
C PRO A 13 -8.02 9.22 -6.69
N TRP A 14 -8.30 9.32 -5.39
CA TRP A 14 -9.24 10.27 -4.83
C TRP A 14 -8.55 11.46 -4.17
N GLN A 15 -9.19 12.61 -4.25
CA GLN A 15 -8.85 13.79 -3.46
C GLN A 15 -10.07 14.38 -2.76
N SER A 16 -9.79 15.12 -1.69
CA SER A 16 -10.74 16.00 -1.02
C SER A 16 -10.00 17.25 -0.58
N GLY A 17 -10.49 18.43 -1.01
CA GLY A 17 -9.81 19.69 -0.72
C GLY A 17 -8.38 19.76 -1.28
N GLY A 18 -8.16 19.17 -2.46
CA GLY A 18 -6.85 19.13 -3.13
C GLY A 18 -5.81 18.20 -2.52
N LYS A 19 -6.19 17.39 -1.51
CA LYS A 19 -5.30 16.40 -0.88
C LYS A 19 -5.75 14.99 -1.23
N ARG A 20 -4.79 14.09 -1.47
CA ARG A 20 -5.06 12.66 -1.66
C ARG A 20 -5.77 12.09 -0.43
N VAL A 21 -6.81 11.29 -0.66
CA VAL A 21 -7.56 10.58 0.38
C VAL A 21 -7.81 9.13 -0.04
N PRO A 22 -7.87 8.17 0.89
CA PRO A 22 -8.25 6.80 0.54
C PRO A 22 -9.71 6.75 0.11
N GLY A 23 -10.02 5.89 -0.85
CA GLY A 23 -11.37 5.47 -1.18
C GLY A 23 -12.01 4.68 -0.03
N PRO A 24 -13.34 4.46 -0.06
CA PRO A 24 -14.02 3.72 1.00
C PRO A 24 -13.57 2.25 1.11
N ASP A 25 -13.01 1.71 0.03
CA ASP A 25 -12.45 0.36 -0.13
C ASP A 25 -10.92 0.31 0.07
N GLU A 26 -10.31 1.42 0.49
CA GLU A 26 -8.88 1.53 0.76
C GLU A 26 -8.59 1.74 2.25
N ASP A 27 -7.45 1.21 2.66
CA ASP A 27 -6.80 1.40 3.96
C ASP A 27 -5.27 1.22 3.80
N ALA A 28 -4.51 1.38 4.88
CA ALA A 28 -3.06 1.27 4.84
C ALA A 28 -2.58 -0.07 4.26
N LEU A 29 -3.29 -1.17 4.51
CA LEU A 29 -2.90 -2.51 4.06
C LEU A 29 -3.12 -2.68 2.55
N THR A 30 -4.26 -2.22 2.03
CA THR A 30 -4.54 -2.28 0.59
C THR A 30 -3.55 -1.46 -0.22
N MET A 31 -3.18 -0.27 0.28
CA MET A 31 -2.18 0.59 -0.36
C MET A 31 -0.78 -0.01 -0.25
N ALA A 32 -0.43 -0.60 0.90
CA ALA A 32 0.81 -1.33 1.09
C ALA A 32 0.98 -2.46 0.06
N VAL A 33 -0.07 -3.25 -0.19
CA VAL A 33 -0.05 -4.31 -1.23
C VAL A 33 0.18 -3.71 -2.61
N ALA A 34 -0.49 -2.61 -2.96
CA ALA A 34 -0.31 -1.97 -4.27
C ALA A 34 1.13 -1.48 -4.48
N ALA A 35 1.70 -0.77 -3.51
CA ALA A 35 3.09 -0.30 -3.58
C ALA A 35 4.10 -1.46 -3.53
N GLY A 36 3.88 -2.46 -2.67
CA GLY A 36 4.76 -3.61 -2.54
C GLY A 36 4.84 -4.45 -3.81
N ARG A 37 3.70 -4.71 -4.47
CA ARG A 37 3.68 -5.40 -5.77
C ARG A 37 4.35 -4.60 -6.89
N ALA A 38 4.28 -3.27 -6.83
CA ALA A 38 4.99 -2.42 -7.79
C ALA A 38 6.51 -2.46 -7.59
N ALA A 39 6.97 -2.63 -6.33
CA ALA A 39 8.40 -2.77 -6.01
C ALA A 39 8.92 -4.20 -6.30
N ASP A 40 8.17 -5.22 -5.92
CA ASP A 40 8.53 -6.64 -6.06
C ASP A 40 7.44 -7.40 -6.83
N PRO A 41 7.36 -7.25 -8.17
CA PRO A 41 6.34 -7.90 -8.98
C PRO A 41 6.46 -9.43 -8.97
N THR A 42 7.67 -9.96 -8.77
CA THR A 42 7.97 -11.40 -8.76
C THR A 42 7.68 -12.08 -7.43
N GLY A 43 7.50 -11.32 -6.34
CA GLY A 43 7.34 -11.88 -4.99
C GLY A 43 8.60 -12.58 -4.47
N GLY A 44 9.76 -11.96 -4.70
CA GLY A 44 11.06 -12.50 -4.29
C GLY A 44 11.50 -12.13 -2.87
N ALA A 45 10.81 -11.19 -2.20
CA ALA A 45 11.18 -10.74 -0.87
C ALA A 45 11.15 -11.88 0.18
N THR A 46 12.22 -12.00 0.95
CA THR A 46 12.34 -13.00 2.03
C THR A 46 11.97 -12.45 3.41
N ARG A 47 11.75 -11.13 3.50
CA ARG A 47 11.29 -10.43 4.69
C ARG A 47 10.44 -9.24 4.30
N VAL A 48 9.44 -8.91 5.11
CA VAL A 48 8.63 -7.70 4.94
C VAL A 48 8.66 -6.89 6.22
N VAL A 49 8.87 -5.58 6.07
CA VAL A 49 8.67 -4.61 7.16
C VAL A 49 7.54 -3.68 6.72
N LEU A 50 6.43 -3.67 7.44
CA LEU A 50 5.32 -2.75 7.19
C LEU A 50 5.34 -1.65 8.25
N VAL A 51 5.56 -0.41 7.82
CA VAL A 51 5.56 0.79 8.67
C VAL A 51 4.28 1.59 8.42
N SER A 52 3.51 1.84 9.46
CA SER A 52 2.25 2.60 9.38
C SER A 52 1.87 3.20 10.74
N ARG A 53 1.04 4.25 10.74
CA ARG A 53 0.37 4.78 11.94
C ARG A 53 -1.09 4.33 12.05
N ASP A 54 -1.57 3.65 11.02
CA ASP A 54 -2.98 3.31 10.78
C ASP A 54 -3.11 1.84 10.38
N PHE A 55 -2.55 0.93 11.20
CA PHE A 55 -2.78 -0.49 11.01
C PHE A 55 -4.28 -0.81 11.10
N PRO A 56 -4.88 -1.52 10.13
CA PRO A 56 -6.27 -1.91 10.20
C PRO A 56 -6.58 -2.83 11.38
N LEU A 57 -5.62 -3.68 11.77
CA LEU A 57 -5.71 -4.57 12.92
C LEU A 57 -4.55 -4.30 13.87
N LEU A 58 -4.86 -4.02 15.14
CA LEU A 58 -3.87 -3.98 16.23
C LEU A 58 -3.76 -5.33 16.95
N GLU A 59 -4.81 -6.14 16.86
CA GLU A 59 -4.87 -7.52 17.36
C GLU A 59 -5.24 -8.47 16.21
N GLY A 60 -4.68 -9.69 16.22
CA GLY A 60 -4.89 -10.68 15.16
C GLY A 60 -3.92 -10.58 13.96
N GLY A 61 -3.18 -9.47 13.85
CA GLY A 61 -2.09 -9.27 12.90
C GLY A 61 -2.54 -8.99 11.45
N ASN A 62 -1.73 -8.22 10.72
CA ASN A 62 -1.97 -7.87 9.32
C ASN A 62 -1.17 -8.77 8.35
N ALA A 63 -0.15 -9.46 8.86
CA ALA A 63 0.82 -10.26 8.11
C ALA A 63 0.20 -11.25 7.11
N ALA A 64 -0.76 -12.09 7.53
CA ALA A 64 -1.32 -13.12 6.65
C ALA A 64 -1.97 -12.52 5.39
N VAL A 65 -2.72 -11.43 5.57
CA VAL A 65 -3.38 -10.72 4.47
C VAL A 65 -2.35 -10.00 3.60
N LEU A 66 -1.35 -9.37 4.23
CA LEU A 66 -0.25 -8.69 3.53
C LEU A 66 0.50 -9.65 2.60
N LEU A 67 0.97 -10.78 3.13
CA LEU A 67 1.73 -11.78 2.37
C LEU A 67 0.90 -12.38 1.23
N ALA A 68 -0.38 -12.69 1.48
CA ALA A 68 -1.27 -13.20 0.44
C ALA A 68 -1.48 -12.18 -0.70
N GLY A 69 -1.70 -10.90 -0.36
CA GLY A 69 -1.86 -9.83 -1.36
C GLY A 69 -0.58 -9.56 -2.17
N LEU A 70 0.59 -9.65 -1.52
CA LEU A 70 1.90 -9.55 -2.17
C LEU A 70 2.30 -10.82 -2.95
N SER A 71 1.53 -11.90 -2.83
CA SER A 71 1.86 -13.22 -3.40
C SER A 71 3.16 -13.83 -2.85
N LEU A 72 3.52 -13.50 -1.62
CA LEU A 72 4.67 -14.07 -0.91
C LEU A 72 4.30 -15.38 -0.20
N ALA A 73 5.31 -16.18 0.17
CA ALA A 73 5.09 -17.38 0.97
C ALA A 73 4.58 -17.03 2.38
N ALA A 74 3.75 -17.90 2.97
CA ALA A 74 3.07 -17.62 4.24
C ALA A 74 4.00 -17.63 5.46
N ASP A 75 5.21 -18.16 5.31
CA ASP A 75 6.27 -18.24 6.32
C ASP A 75 7.30 -17.10 6.23
N VAL A 76 7.16 -16.19 5.26
CA VAL A 76 7.97 -14.98 5.17
C VAL A 76 7.78 -14.14 6.44
N ALA A 77 8.89 -13.76 7.06
CA ALA A 77 8.86 -12.97 8.29
C ALA A 77 8.31 -11.57 8.02
N VAL A 78 7.30 -11.17 8.80
CA VAL A 78 6.70 -9.82 8.75
C VAL A 78 6.95 -9.10 10.07
N THR A 79 7.43 -7.86 10.00
CA THR A 79 7.52 -6.95 11.15
C THR A 79 6.60 -5.76 10.93
N GLU A 80 5.66 -5.54 11.84
CA GLU A 80 4.77 -4.39 11.84
C GLU A 80 5.36 -3.31 12.77
N VAL A 81 5.68 -2.14 12.21
CA VAL A 81 6.32 -1.03 12.91
C VAL A 81 5.35 0.15 12.97
N LEU A 82 4.96 0.55 14.18
CA LEU A 82 4.16 1.75 14.38
C LEU A 82 5.06 2.99 14.26
N GLY A 83 4.85 3.82 13.23
CA GLY A 83 5.64 5.04 13.04
C GLY A 83 5.43 5.74 11.70
N GLY A 84 5.96 6.95 11.58
CA GLY A 84 5.99 7.74 10.36
C GLY A 84 7.34 7.71 9.66
N ALA A 85 7.68 8.83 9.00
CA ALA A 85 8.84 8.93 8.11
C ALA A 85 10.20 8.59 8.78
N PRO A 86 10.51 9.03 10.02
CA PRO A 86 11.78 8.66 10.67
C PRO A 86 11.93 7.15 10.85
N ALA A 87 10.88 6.47 11.32
CA ALA A 87 10.87 5.02 11.48
C ALA A 87 11.10 4.28 10.15
N VAL A 88 10.53 4.78 9.05
CA VAL A 88 10.78 4.21 7.71
C VAL A 88 12.25 4.29 7.31
N LEU A 89 12.89 5.44 7.55
CA LEU A 89 14.31 5.61 7.23
C LEU A 89 15.20 4.70 8.08
N ASP A 90 14.89 4.56 9.37
CA ASP A 90 15.61 3.64 10.26
C ASP A 90 15.47 2.18 9.78
N GLN A 91 14.23 1.74 9.50
CA GLN A 91 13.98 0.39 9.00
C GLN A 91 14.65 0.13 7.65
N LEU A 92 14.65 1.10 6.73
CA LEU A 92 15.27 0.95 5.43
C LEU A 92 16.80 0.88 5.51
N ALA A 93 17.44 1.72 6.32
CA ALA A 93 18.89 1.81 6.38
C ALA A 93 19.55 0.63 7.12
N GLU A 94 18.77 -0.10 7.92
CA GLU A 94 19.16 -1.31 8.66
C GLU A 94 18.62 -2.61 8.03
N ALA A 95 17.78 -2.50 6.98
CA ALA A 95 17.19 -3.66 6.32
C ALA A 95 18.26 -4.53 5.63
N PRO A 96 18.34 -5.84 5.96
CA PRO A 96 19.18 -6.78 5.21
C PRO A 96 18.70 -6.97 3.77
N ASP A 97 19.54 -7.55 2.92
CA ASP A 97 19.19 -7.90 1.55
C ASP A 97 17.94 -8.80 1.48
N GLY A 98 17.12 -8.60 0.44
CA GLY A 98 15.87 -9.34 0.25
C GLY A 98 14.73 -8.87 1.18
N THR A 99 14.83 -7.68 1.77
CA THR A 99 13.78 -7.11 2.61
C THR A 99 12.93 -6.12 1.82
N LEU A 100 11.61 -6.32 1.82
CA LEU A 100 10.64 -5.36 1.29
C LEU A 100 10.17 -4.45 2.43
N VAL A 101 10.66 -3.21 2.45
CA VAL A 101 10.23 -2.18 3.42
C VAL A 101 9.08 -1.40 2.79
N ILE A 102 7.89 -1.53 3.36
CA ILE A 102 6.66 -0.90 2.91
C ILE A 102 6.23 0.14 3.92
N ALA A 103 5.96 1.35 3.45
CA ALA A 103 5.43 2.44 4.25
C ALA A 103 4.06 2.84 3.71
N ALA A 104 3.05 2.83 4.58
CA ALA A 104 1.67 3.15 4.18
C ALA A 104 1.01 4.12 5.16
N GLU A 105 0.18 5.00 4.64
CA GLU A 105 -0.49 6.04 5.41
C GLU A 105 -1.92 6.22 4.89
N ALA A 106 -2.90 6.20 5.80
CA ALA A 106 -4.32 6.37 5.48
C ALA A 106 -4.98 7.51 6.28
N SER A 107 -4.21 8.40 6.89
CA SER A 107 -4.73 9.47 7.73
C SER A 107 -5.27 10.67 6.94
N THR A 108 -6.03 11.52 7.64
CA THR A 108 -6.70 12.72 7.12
C THR A 108 -5.78 13.85 6.63
N GLY A 109 -4.47 13.62 6.51
CA GLY A 109 -3.49 14.59 6.03
C GLY A 109 -2.55 14.09 4.94
N ALA A 110 -2.40 12.77 4.79
CA ALA A 110 -1.59 12.14 3.78
C ALA A 110 -2.16 10.75 3.49
N ALA A 111 -2.33 10.41 2.22
CA ALA A 111 -2.82 9.09 1.82
C ALA A 111 -1.93 8.53 0.72
N GLY A 112 -1.51 7.28 0.88
CA GLY A 112 -0.70 6.55 -0.09
C GLY A 112 0.26 5.58 0.57
N ALA A 113 0.98 4.86 -0.28
CA ALA A 113 2.01 3.93 0.14
C ALA A 113 3.23 4.01 -0.78
N ALA A 114 4.35 3.51 -0.29
CA ALA A 114 5.55 3.29 -1.06
C ALA A 114 6.28 2.08 -0.49
N ALA A 115 7.03 1.36 -1.32
CA ALA A 115 7.78 0.18 -0.93
C ALA A 115 9.15 0.20 -1.60
N ALA A 116 10.18 -0.24 -0.89
CA ALA A 116 11.53 -0.41 -1.41
C ALA A 116 12.01 -1.84 -1.12
N LEU A 117 12.52 -2.52 -2.16
CA LEU A 117 13.19 -3.81 -2.02
C LEU A 117 14.69 -3.59 -1.86
N THR A 118 15.28 -4.18 -0.82
CA THR A 118 16.73 -4.12 -0.60
C THR A 118 17.48 -5.30 -1.23
N GLY A 119 18.76 -5.12 -1.51
CA GLY A 119 19.63 -6.18 -2.03
C GLY A 119 21.08 -5.73 -2.18
N GLU A 120 21.87 -6.50 -2.93
CA GLU A 120 23.33 -6.33 -3.02
C GLU A 120 23.78 -5.09 -3.81
N SER A 121 22.90 -4.47 -4.60
CA SER A 121 23.28 -3.35 -5.48
C SER A 121 22.16 -2.34 -5.69
N GLY A 122 22.58 -1.12 -6.09
CA GLY A 122 21.72 0.04 -6.30
C GLY A 122 22.05 1.19 -5.35
N PRO A 123 21.25 2.27 -5.37
CA PRO A 123 21.40 3.42 -4.51
C PRO A 123 21.45 3.02 -3.04
N ALA A 124 22.47 3.50 -2.34
CA ALA A 124 22.71 3.17 -0.95
C ALA A 124 22.05 4.19 -0.03
N VAL A 125 21.44 3.71 1.04
CA VAL A 125 20.90 4.52 2.14
C VAL A 125 21.69 4.25 3.41
N ARG A 126 22.16 5.33 4.05
CA ARG A 126 22.95 5.27 5.28
C ARG A 126 22.48 6.31 6.28
N VAL A 127 22.23 5.90 7.52
CA VAL A 127 21.92 6.85 8.61
C VAL A 127 23.12 7.75 8.87
N LEU A 128 22.88 9.06 8.87
CA LEU A 128 23.85 10.08 9.27
C LEU A 128 23.65 10.49 10.71
N ALA A 129 22.41 10.78 11.10
CA ALA A 129 22.06 11.16 12.45
C ALA A 129 20.61 10.79 12.77
N ARG A 130 20.34 10.59 14.05
CA ARG A 130 18.99 10.34 14.59
C ARG A 130 18.85 11.04 15.93
N GLN A 131 17.68 11.60 16.18
CA GLN A 131 17.34 12.21 17.45
C GLN A 131 15.87 11.91 17.79
N ASN A 132 15.65 11.22 18.90
CA ASN A 132 14.31 10.97 19.44
C ASN A 132 14.09 11.86 20.65
N ARG A 133 13.03 12.66 20.63
CA ARG A 133 12.58 13.46 21.78
C ARG A 133 11.10 13.22 22.02
N SER A 134 10.64 13.61 23.19
CA SER A 134 9.22 13.55 23.54
C SER A 134 8.61 14.94 23.43
N LEU A 135 7.75 15.13 22.43
CA LEU A 135 6.84 16.27 22.30
C LEU A 135 5.57 15.82 21.57
N PRO A 136 4.71 15.03 22.22
CA PRO A 136 3.51 14.50 21.60
C PRO A 136 2.45 15.59 21.40
N THR A 137 2.47 16.28 20.26
CA THR A 137 1.41 17.23 19.86
C THR A 137 0.28 16.54 19.12
N VAL A 138 0.54 15.36 18.56
CA VAL A 138 -0.48 14.47 18.00
C VAL A 138 -0.34 13.11 18.64
N VAL A 139 -1.41 12.65 19.30
CA VAL A 139 -1.46 11.34 19.94
C VAL A 139 -2.69 10.57 19.50
N ARG A 140 -2.56 9.24 19.49
CA ARG A 140 -3.70 8.32 19.45
C ARG A 140 -3.81 7.66 20.80
N GLY A 141 -4.94 7.86 21.47
CA GLY A 141 -5.22 7.23 22.76
C GLY A 141 -5.41 5.73 22.63
N VAL A 142 -5.48 5.05 23.78
CA VAL A 142 -5.82 3.62 23.87
C VAL A 142 -7.22 3.30 23.34
N ASP A 143 -8.09 4.31 23.28
CA ASP A 143 -9.42 4.28 22.68
C ASP A 143 -9.40 4.45 21.14
N GLY A 144 -8.21 4.58 20.55
CA GLY A 144 -8.03 4.84 19.12
C GLY A 144 -8.36 6.28 18.71
N VAL A 145 -8.76 7.15 19.64
CA VAL A 145 -9.12 8.53 19.35
C VAL A 145 -7.86 9.35 19.14
N ARG A 146 -7.86 10.15 18.07
CA ARG A 146 -6.77 11.06 17.76
C ARG A 146 -6.98 12.39 18.47
N HIS A 147 -6.02 12.81 19.28
CA HIS A 147 -5.98 14.12 19.92
C HIS A 147 -4.89 14.98 19.29
N ILE A 148 -5.20 16.26 19.07
CA ILE A 148 -4.30 17.22 18.43
C ILE A 148 -4.17 18.43 19.35
N TYR A 149 -2.96 18.69 19.80
CA TYR A 149 -2.55 19.91 20.47
C TYR A 149 -2.02 20.90 19.42
N GLY A 150 -2.91 21.74 18.90
CA GLY A 150 -2.67 22.56 17.70
C GLY A 150 -1.76 23.80 17.86
N ASP A 151 -0.79 23.79 18.78
CA ASP A 151 0.17 24.90 18.92
C ASP A 151 1.32 24.79 17.90
N SER A 152 1.15 25.48 16.78
CA SER A 152 2.16 25.54 15.72
C SER A 152 3.52 26.11 16.14
N ARG A 153 3.59 26.96 17.17
CA ARG A 153 4.87 27.50 17.65
C ARG A 153 5.62 26.44 18.44
N LEU A 154 4.92 25.71 19.30
CA LEU A 154 5.49 24.59 20.05
C LEU A 154 6.03 23.52 19.10
N GLU A 155 5.24 23.12 18.08
CA GLU A 155 5.67 22.16 17.06
C GLU A 155 6.91 22.63 16.29
N ARG A 156 6.96 23.90 15.92
CA ARG A 156 8.09 24.46 15.17
C ARG A 156 9.34 24.58 16.03
N ASP A 157 9.25 25.25 17.17
CA ASP A 157 10.41 25.72 17.94
C ASP A 157 10.99 24.60 18.82
N PHE A 158 10.13 23.83 19.50
CA PHE A 158 10.55 22.74 20.38
C PHE A 158 10.52 21.36 19.71
N GLY A 159 9.65 21.20 18.70
CA GLY A 159 9.55 19.96 17.91
C GLY A 159 10.64 19.91 16.85
N VAL A 160 10.38 20.54 15.70
CA VAL A 160 11.24 20.47 14.51
C VAL A 160 12.61 21.09 14.77
N HIS A 161 12.66 22.39 15.08
CA HIS A 161 13.93 23.10 15.23
C HIS A 161 14.74 22.55 16.41
N GLY A 162 14.09 22.39 17.56
CA GLY A 162 14.71 21.78 18.74
C GLY A 162 15.28 20.38 18.49
N ALA A 163 14.68 19.55 17.64
CA ALA A 163 15.24 18.24 17.30
C ALA A 163 16.41 18.36 16.31
N LEU A 164 16.30 19.23 15.31
CA LEU A 164 17.35 19.44 14.29
C LEU A 164 18.64 20.01 14.87
N THR A 165 18.57 20.98 15.78
CA THR A 165 19.76 21.61 16.38
C THR A 165 20.56 20.65 17.27
N GLN A 166 19.99 19.51 17.67
CA GLN A 166 20.69 18.45 18.40
C GLN A 166 21.40 17.46 17.47
N LEU A 167 21.17 17.54 16.15
CA LEU A 167 21.89 16.73 15.18
C LEU A 167 23.28 17.32 14.99
N ASP A 168 24.29 16.61 15.46
CA ASP A 168 25.71 16.96 15.27
C ASP A 168 26.18 16.61 13.84
N LEU A 169 25.47 17.12 12.83
CA LEU A 169 25.81 16.92 11.42
C LEU A 169 26.79 18.01 10.98
N ALA A 170 28.03 17.61 10.74
CA ALA A 170 29.07 18.53 10.29
C ALA A 170 28.85 18.96 8.83
N GLY A 171 28.86 20.28 8.60
CA GLY A 171 28.98 20.90 7.27
C GLY A 171 27.68 21.07 6.47
N PRO A 172 27.73 21.83 5.36
CA PRO A 172 26.62 21.95 4.43
C PRO A 172 26.44 20.63 3.67
N GLY A 173 25.25 20.03 3.76
CA GLY A 173 24.86 18.88 2.96
C GLY A 173 23.80 19.24 1.93
N PRO A 174 23.87 18.74 0.69
CA PRO A 174 22.78 18.90 -0.27
C PRO A 174 21.58 18.09 0.22
N VAL A 175 20.45 18.75 0.47
CA VAL A 175 19.20 18.09 0.85
C VAL A 175 18.40 17.82 -0.42
N VAL A 176 18.07 16.57 -0.66
CA VAL A 176 17.30 16.14 -1.83
C VAL A 176 15.84 15.80 -1.48
N GLY A 177 15.55 15.53 -0.21
CA GLY A 177 14.19 15.26 0.26
C GLY A 177 13.94 15.70 1.70
N ILE A 178 12.74 16.23 1.95
CA ILE A 178 12.30 16.69 3.28
C ILE A 178 10.89 16.14 3.51
N VAL A 179 10.66 15.46 4.63
CA VAL A 179 9.37 14.89 4.99
C VAL A 179 8.98 15.31 6.39
N GLY A 180 7.78 15.87 6.56
CA GLY A 180 7.26 16.33 7.85
C GLY A 180 7.75 17.70 8.31
N ALA A 181 8.44 18.44 7.45
CA ALA A 181 8.89 19.81 7.71
C ALA A 181 8.90 20.65 6.41
N LYS A 182 8.91 21.97 6.56
CA LYS A 182 9.17 22.93 5.47
C LYS A 182 10.67 23.16 5.34
N SER A 183 11.15 23.45 4.13
CA SER A 183 12.57 23.79 3.90
C SER A 183 13.05 24.95 4.77
N ALA A 184 12.21 25.96 4.99
CA ALA A 184 12.52 27.11 5.85
C ALA A 184 12.63 26.78 7.36
N GLN A 185 12.29 25.56 7.77
CA GLN A 185 12.46 25.08 9.16
C GLN A 185 13.77 24.30 9.35
N LEU A 186 14.50 24.01 8.28
CA LEU A 186 15.80 23.34 8.36
C LEU A 186 16.91 24.31 8.73
N GLU A 187 18.06 23.77 9.13
CA GLU A 187 19.22 24.56 9.50
C GLU A 187 19.73 25.41 8.31
N PRO A 188 20.07 26.69 8.49
CA PRO A 188 20.42 27.60 7.40
C PRO A 188 21.60 27.16 6.52
N GLN A 189 22.51 26.36 7.08
CA GLN A 189 23.67 25.83 6.36
C GLN A 189 23.34 24.67 5.42
N TRP A 190 22.13 24.12 5.44
CA TRP A 190 21.75 23.01 4.56
C TRP A 190 21.18 23.51 3.23
N ASP A 191 21.71 23.02 2.12
CA ASP A 191 21.22 23.42 0.79
C ASP A 191 19.92 22.67 0.47
N THR A 192 18.80 23.38 0.50
CA THR A 192 17.47 22.84 0.22
C THR A 192 16.92 23.25 -1.14
N SER A 193 17.73 23.91 -1.97
CA SER A 193 17.29 24.53 -3.23
C SER A 193 16.68 23.52 -4.22
N THR A 194 17.16 22.28 -4.21
CA THR A 194 16.69 21.19 -5.08
C THR A 194 15.77 20.20 -4.36
N ALA A 195 15.52 20.39 -3.07
CA ALA A 195 14.82 19.42 -2.23
C ALA A 195 13.34 19.29 -2.62
N ARG A 196 12.85 18.04 -2.68
CA ARG A 196 11.41 17.78 -2.69
C ARG A 196 10.90 17.81 -1.24
N ALA A 197 10.04 18.77 -0.92
CA ALA A 197 9.46 18.91 0.41
C ALA A 197 8.02 18.36 0.46
N GLU A 198 7.79 17.40 1.35
CA GLU A 198 6.48 16.94 1.77
C GLU A 198 6.23 17.43 3.21
N VAL A 199 5.47 18.53 3.34
CA VAL A 199 5.32 19.23 4.63
C VAL A 199 4.60 18.37 5.67
N THR A 200 3.66 17.54 5.26
CA THR A 200 2.95 16.63 6.16
C THR A 200 3.79 15.38 6.40
N SER A 201 4.04 15.04 7.67
CA SER A 201 4.73 13.80 7.98
C SER A 201 3.88 12.60 7.55
N SER A 202 4.44 11.73 6.71
CA SER A 202 3.80 10.55 6.15
C SER A 202 4.85 9.44 6.08
N ALA A 203 4.52 8.23 6.54
CA ALA A 203 5.41 7.08 6.42
C ALA A 203 5.88 6.91 4.96
N ALA A 204 4.94 6.93 4.01
CA ALA A 204 5.21 6.75 2.59
C ALA A 204 6.02 7.91 1.96
N GLY A 205 6.01 9.11 2.56
CA GLY A 205 6.70 10.29 2.05
C GLY A 205 8.23 10.12 1.99
N ALA A 206 8.81 9.35 2.92
CA ALA A 206 10.24 9.08 2.97
C ALA A 206 10.71 8.31 1.73
N LEU A 207 10.04 7.19 1.42
CA LEU A 207 10.35 6.37 0.25
C LEU A 207 10.01 7.09 -1.06
N ARG A 208 8.94 7.89 -1.12
CA ARG A 208 8.64 8.73 -2.31
C ARG A 208 9.72 9.79 -2.56
N SER A 209 10.31 10.34 -1.49
CA SER A 209 11.41 11.29 -1.58
C SER A 209 12.69 10.62 -2.09
N ILE A 210 12.98 9.40 -1.63
CA ILE A 210 14.08 8.58 -2.16
C ILE A 210 13.86 8.25 -3.63
N ALA A 211 12.66 7.79 -4.01
CA ALA A 211 12.30 7.51 -5.39
C ALA A 211 12.55 8.71 -6.31
N HIS A 212 12.16 9.90 -5.86
CA HIS A 212 12.39 11.15 -6.58
C HIS A 212 13.87 11.51 -6.70
N GLY A 213 14.68 11.25 -5.66
CA GLY A 213 16.13 11.43 -5.71
C GLY A 213 16.79 10.50 -6.74
N ILE A 214 16.40 9.23 -6.74
CA ILE A 214 16.89 8.21 -7.68
C ILE A 214 16.54 8.57 -9.13
N GLU A 215 15.29 8.92 -9.42
CA GLU A 215 14.85 9.33 -10.78
C GLU A 215 15.61 10.55 -11.30
N ARG A 216 16.06 11.44 -10.42
CA ARG A 216 16.84 12.63 -10.77
C ARG A 216 18.35 12.41 -10.79
N GLY A 217 18.83 11.22 -10.41
CA GLY A 217 20.27 10.99 -10.21
C GLY A 217 20.86 11.86 -9.11
N ALA A 218 20.05 12.30 -8.14
CA ALA A 218 20.44 13.25 -7.11
C ALA A 218 20.86 12.53 -5.82
N SER A 219 22.15 12.65 -5.47
CA SER A 219 22.68 12.21 -4.17
C SER A 219 22.60 13.34 -3.14
N GLY A 220 22.35 12.98 -1.89
CA GLY A 220 22.26 13.95 -0.80
C GLY A 220 21.44 13.44 0.38
N TRP A 221 20.99 14.34 1.23
CA TRP A 221 20.30 14.00 2.46
C TRP A 221 18.79 13.91 2.27
N ILE A 222 18.20 12.90 2.89
CA ILE A 222 16.76 12.82 3.13
C ILE A 222 16.53 13.08 4.62
N VAL A 223 15.80 14.15 4.92
CA VAL A 223 15.46 14.57 6.29
C VAL A 223 14.02 14.20 6.58
N ALA A 224 13.80 13.25 7.48
CA ALA A 224 12.47 12.88 7.95
C ALA A 224 12.23 13.40 9.36
N VAL A 225 11.12 14.11 9.54
CA VAL A 225 10.70 14.69 10.80
C VAL A 225 9.31 14.18 11.15
N GLU A 226 9.13 13.82 12.42
CA GLU A 226 7.83 13.54 13.00
C GLU A 226 7.78 14.07 14.43
N GLN A 227 6.99 15.13 14.62
CA GLN A 227 6.89 15.84 15.90
C GLN A 227 8.29 16.30 16.37
N SER A 228 8.86 15.70 17.40
CA SER A 228 10.21 15.97 17.89
C SER A 228 11.21 14.82 17.66
N SER A 229 10.87 13.89 16.76
CA SER A 229 11.74 12.82 16.31
C SER A 229 12.24 13.11 14.89
N VAL A 230 13.54 12.93 14.66
CA VAL A 230 14.19 13.20 13.37
C VAL A 230 15.17 12.07 13.03
N THR A 231 15.11 11.61 11.78
CA THR A 231 16.15 10.76 11.19
C THR A 231 16.64 11.44 9.91
N VAL A 232 17.96 11.49 9.74
CA VAL A 232 18.62 11.96 8.53
C VAL A 232 19.42 10.82 7.93
N VAL A 233 19.16 10.52 6.67
CA VAL A 233 19.94 9.53 5.90
C VAL A 233 20.60 10.20 4.72
N GLU A 234 21.77 9.68 4.34
CA GLU A 234 22.40 9.92 3.06
C GLU A 234 21.84 8.94 2.03
N LEU A 235 21.39 9.47 0.90
CA LEU A 235 21.11 8.75 -0.33
C LEU A 235 22.29 8.92 -1.27
N ALA A 236 23.01 7.84 -1.54
CA ALA A 236 24.05 7.79 -2.55
C ALA A 236 23.51 7.08 -3.80
N VAL A 237 23.23 7.85 -4.86
CA VAL A 237 22.76 7.33 -6.13
C VAL A 237 23.97 7.01 -7.01
N ASP A 238 24.03 5.79 -7.53
CA ASP A 238 25.06 5.38 -8.48
C ASP A 238 24.63 5.64 -9.94
N HIS A 239 25.45 5.23 -10.91
CA HIS A 239 25.11 5.35 -12.33
C HIS A 239 24.19 4.23 -12.84
N ARG A 240 23.77 3.29 -11.98
CA ARG A 240 22.93 2.16 -12.39
C ARG A 240 21.46 2.56 -12.34
N THR A 241 20.70 2.07 -13.30
CA THR A 241 19.27 2.31 -13.34
C THR A 241 18.57 1.46 -12.28
N THR A 242 17.99 2.11 -11.28
CA THR A 242 17.13 1.45 -10.30
C THR A 242 15.67 1.65 -10.71
N PRO A 243 14.90 0.58 -10.93
CA PRO A 243 13.51 0.70 -11.34
C PRO A 243 12.67 1.39 -10.26
N VAL A 244 11.98 2.46 -10.68
CA VAL A 244 10.96 3.16 -9.90
C VAL A 244 9.63 3.04 -10.62
N VAL A 245 8.66 2.36 -10.02
CA VAL A 245 7.33 2.14 -10.57
C VAL A 245 6.33 3.03 -9.85
N ARG A 246 5.75 4.00 -10.58
CA ARG A 246 4.80 5.00 -10.06
C ARG A 246 3.37 4.59 -10.36
N ASP A 247 2.62 4.16 -9.35
CA ASP A 247 1.16 4.04 -9.42
C ASP A 247 0.49 5.27 -8.81
N GLU A 248 0.71 6.41 -9.46
CA GLU A 248 0.37 7.75 -8.94
C GLU A 248 -0.56 8.53 -9.89
N GLY A 249 -1.53 7.83 -10.50
CA GLY A 249 -2.46 8.42 -11.48
C GLY A 249 -3.17 9.69 -10.99
N PRO A 250 -3.62 10.58 -11.90
CA PRO A 250 -4.21 11.87 -11.54
C PRO A 250 -5.38 11.70 -10.57
N ALA A 251 -5.46 12.61 -9.58
CA ALA A 251 -6.54 12.58 -8.60
C ALA A 251 -7.86 13.07 -9.19
N ARG A 252 -8.97 12.52 -8.69
CA ARG A 252 -10.34 12.95 -8.94
C ARG A 252 -11.03 13.25 -7.61
N GLU A 253 -11.98 14.17 -7.61
CA GLU A 253 -12.76 14.42 -6.39
C GLU A 253 -13.45 13.15 -5.91
N LEU A 254 -13.36 12.87 -4.61
CA LEU A 254 -14.03 11.73 -3.99
C LEU A 254 -15.55 11.92 -4.14
N PRO A 255 -16.27 10.98 -4.80
CA PRO A 255 -17.72 11.10 -4.97
C PRO A 255 -18.44 11.12 -3.62
N ALA A 256 -19.57 11.82 -3.58
CA ALA A 256 -20.45 11.77 -2.42
C ALA A 256 -20.95 10.34 -2.21
N ILE A 257 -20.76 9.82 -1.00
CA ILE A 257 -21.21 8.48 -0.59
C ILE A 257 -22.21 8.57 0.55
N ILE A 258 -23.18 7.67 0.53
CA ILE A 258 -24.14 7.50 1.61
C ILE A 258 -23.88 6.14 2.26
N ARG A 259 -23.89 6.10 3.59
CA ARG A 259 -23.91 4.86 4.38
C ARG A 259 -25.17 4.86 5.23
N THR A 260 -25.98 3.82 5.08
CA THR A 260 -27.14 3.57 5.94
C THR A 260 -26.74 2.60 7.04
N SER A 261 -27.22 2.88 8.26
CA SER A 261 -27.08 1.95 9.38
C SER A 261 -28.04 0.76 9.21
N GLY A 262 -27.64 -0.40 9.70
CA GLY A 262 -28.47 -1.60 9.73
C GLY A 262 -27.71 -2.78 10.33
N THR A 263 -28.25 -3.99 10.18
CA THR A 263 -27.62 -5.22 10.68
C THR A 263 -26.42 -5.69 9.85
N GLY A 264 -26.07 -4.95 8.78
CA GLY A 264 -24.98 -5.26 7.89
C GLY A 264 -25.11 -6.60 7.18
N ILE A 265 -24.05 -6.97 6.46
CA ILE A 265 -23.90 -8.32 5.92
C ILE A 265 -22.99 -9.10 6.88
N PRO A 266 -23.51 -10.09 7.64
CA PRO A 266 -22.71 -10.82 8.61
C PRO A 266 -21.53 -11.54 7.94
N ILE A 267 -20.41 -11.65 8.66
CA ILE A 267 -19.29 -12.49 8.22
C ILE A 267 -19.48 -13.91 8.74
N SER A 268 -19.35 -14.89 7.84
CA SER A 268 -19.07 -16.27 8.24
C SER A 268 -17.56 -16.44 8.28
N LEU A 269 -16.97 -16.42 9.48
CA LEU A 269 -15.52 -16.62 9.64
C LEU A 269 -15.07 -17.99 9.11
N ALA A 270 -15.92 -19.01 9.22
CA ALA A 270 -15.67 -20.32 8.64
C ALA A 270 -15.61 -20.28 7.09
N ALA A 271 -16.49 -19.49 6.45
CA ALA A 271 -16.43 -19.29 5.00
C ALA A 271 -15.21 -18.45 4.60
N TYR A 272 -14.90 -17.41 5.38
CA TYR A 272 -13.72 -16.57 5.17
C TYR A 272 -12.43 -17.40 5.24
N ALA A 273 -12.25 -18.21 6.29
CA ALA A 273 -11.08 -19.06 6.46
C ALA A 273 -10.89 -20.05 5.29
N ARG A 274 -11.97 -20.71 4.83
CA ARG A 274 -11.89 -21.63 3.69
C ARG A 274 -11.57 -20.96 2.35
N ALA A 275 -11.97 -19.70 2.20
CA ALA A 275 -11.74 -18.93 0.98
C ALA A 275 -10.45 -18.11 1.02
N PHE A 276 -9.79 -17.99 2.17
CA PHE A 276 -8.73 -17.02 2.42
C PHE A 276 -7.63 -17.05 1.36
N ASP A 277 -6.94 -18.19 1.23
CA ASP A 277 -5.82 -18.34 0.31
C ASP A 277 -6.22 -18.09 -1.15
N PRO A 278 -7.18 -18.82 -1.75
CA PRO A 278 -7.51 -18.62 -3.16
C PRO A 278 -8.05 -17.22 -3.44
N LYS A 279 -8.83 -16.65 -2.50
CA LYS A 279 -9.39 -15.31 -2.63
C LYS A 279 -8.33 -14.24 -2.59
N LEU A 280 -7.40 -14.28 -1.63
CA LEU A 280 -6.43 -13.20 -1.40
C LEU A 280 -5.17 -13.35 -2.25
N ARG A 281 -4.73 -14.58 -2.55
CA ARG A 281 -3.63 -14.83 -3.50
C ARG A 281 -4.05 -14.64 -4.96
N TRP A 282 -5.36 -14.58 -5.22
CA TRP A 282 -5.95 -14.50 -6.56
C TRP A 282 -5.58 -15.71 -7.41
N GLU A 283 -5.92 -16.90 -6.90
CA GLU A 283 -5.51 -18.16 -7.52
C GLU A 283 -6.71 -19.05 -7.83
N ALA A 284 -6.69 -19.65 -9.02
CA ALA A 284 -7.65 -20.65 -9.45
C ALA A 284 -7.12 -22.06 -9.21
N ALA A 285 -8.05 -22.99 -9.00
CA ALA A 285 -7.73 -24.41 -8.98
C ALA A 285 -7.65 -24.93 -10.42
N VAL A 286 -6.55 -25.62 -10.75
CA VAL A 286 -6.39 -26.35 -12.01
C VAL A 286 -6.26 -27.83 -11.70
N PHE A 287 -7.19 -28.63 -12.21
CA PHE A 287 -7.23 -30.07 -11.98
C PHE A 287 -6.41 -30.82 -13.04
N THR A 288 -5.89 -31.98 -12.67
CA THR A 288 -5.34 -32.92 -13.65
C THR A 288 -6.48 -33.46 -14.51
N GLU A 289 -6.29 -33.49 -15.83
CA GLU A 289 -7.31 -33.94 -16.76
C GLU A 289 -7.63 -35.43 -16.52
N THR A 290 -8.91 -35.71 -16.33
CA THR A 290 -9.46 -37.05 -16.13
C THR A 290 -10.84 -37.13 -16.80
N SER A 291 -11.44 -38.32 -16.88
CA SER A 291 -12.79 -38.45 -17.46
C SER A 291 -13.78 -37.53 -16.74
N GLY A 292 -14.35 -36.55 -17.46
CA GLY A 292 -15.34 -35.61 -16.91
C GLY A 292 -14.77 -34.40 -16.15
N VAL A 293 -13.45 -34.28 -16.02
CA VAL A 293 -12.78 -33.13 -15.41
C VAL A 293 -11.66 -32.64 -16.32
N ASP A 294 -11.83 -31.43 -16.86
CA ASP A 294 -10.84 -30.74 -17.68
C ASP A 294 -9.81 -29.99 -16.83
N SER A 295 -8.73 -29.54 -17.49
CA SER A 295 -7.66 -28.76 -16.87
C SER A 295 -7.90 -27.25 -16.94
N GLN A 296 -9.12 -26.81 -17.19
CA GLN A 296 -9.44 -25.38 -17.21
C GLN A 296 -9.39 -24.81 -15.79
N PRO A 297 -8.85 -23.58 -15.59
CA PRO A 297 -8.82 -22.96 -14.27
C PRO A 297 -10.23 -22.67 -13.77
N VAL A 298 -10.50 -23.07 -12.52
CA VAL A 298 -11.79 -22.86 -11.84
C VAL A 298 -11.62 -21.87 -10.70
N PHE A 299 -12.36 -20.76 -10.78
CA PHE A 299 -12.40 -19.74 -9.74
C PHE A 299 -13.84 -19.31 -9.43
N PRO A 300 -14.26 -19.29 -8.16
CA PRO A 300 -13.54 -19.80 -6.98
C PRO A 300 -13.28 -21.31 -7.06
N PRO A 301 -12.23 -21.86 -6.41
CA PRO A 301 -11.98 -23.30 -6.36
C PRO A 301 -13.20 -24.09 -5.87
N ARG A 302 -13.48 -25.23 -6.51
CA ARG A 302 -14.58 -26.13 -6.15
C ARG A 302 -14.09 -27.57 -6.13
N LEU A 303 -14.64 -28.38 -5.23
CA LEU A 303 -14.49 -29.82 -5.30
C LEU A 303 -15.13 -30.33 -6.59
N ARG A 304 -14.43 -31.24 -7.30
CA ARG A 304 -14.91 -31.86 -8.53
C ARG A 304 -14.96 -33.37 -8.40
N VAL A 305 -15.92 -33.98 -9.09
CA VAL A 305 -16.02 -35.43 -9.23
C VAL A 305 -15.81 -35.80 -10.70
N ASP A 306 -15.11 -36.90 -10.92
CA ASP A 306 -14.93 -37.48 -12.26
C ASP A 306 -16.21 -38.19 -12.74
N SER A 307 -16.20 -38.69 -13.97
CA SER A 307 -17.34 -39.45 -14.54
C SER A 307 -17.68 -40.73 -13.78
N ALA A 308 -16.77 -41.24 -12.94
CA ALA A 308 -16.98 -42.41 -12.09
C ALA A 308 -17.50 -42.03 -10.68
N GLY A 309 -17.75 -40.74 -10.43
CA GLY A 309 -18.21 -40.21 -9.14
C GLY A 309 -17.10 -40.13 -8.09
N ARG A 310 -15.83 -40.24 -8.47
CA ARG A 310 -14.70 -40.14 -7.54
C ARG A 310 -14.29 -38.69 -7.37
N LEU A 311 -14.03 -38.30 -6.13
CA LEU A 311 -13.54 -36.96 -5.80
C LEU A 311 -12.13 -36.76 -6.36
N VAL A 312 -11.94 -35.69 -7.13
CA VAL A 312 -10.63 -35.29 -7.67
C VAL A 312 -9.97 -34.34 -6.68
N ASN A 313 -8.97 -34.84 -5.95
CA ASN A 313 -8.33 -34.11 -4.85
C ASN A 313 -7.11 -33.27 -5.28
N ALA A 314 -6.52 -33.54 -6.45
CA ALA A 314 -5.24 -32.94 -6.86
C ALA A 314 -5.45 -31.73 -7.77
N ALA A 315 -5.83 -30.59 -7.18
CA ALA A 315 -5.77 -29.30 -7.86
C ALA A 315 -4.45 -28.60 -7.54
N ARG A 316 -3.71 -28.16 -8.55
CA ARG A 316 -2.65 -27.16 -8.37
C ARG A 316 -3.29 -25.78 -8.33
N MET A 317 -2.78 -24.91 -7.48
CA MET A 317 -3.18 -23.50 -7.49
C MET A 317 -2.40 -22.76 -8.56
N GLN A 318 -3.08 -21.94 -9.34
CA GLN A 318 -2.47 -21.12 -10.39
C GLN A 318 -2.88 -19.65 -10.19
N PRO A 319 -1.92 -18.70 -10.15
CA PRO A 319 -2.24 -17.28 -10.17
C PRO A 319 -3.11 -16.92 -11.37
N LEU A 320 -4.15 -16.13 -11.11
CA LEU A 320 -5.00 -15.57 -12.14
C LEU A 320 -4.40 -14.26 -12.68
N PRO A 321 -4.66 -13.96 -13.96
CA PRO A 321 -4.37 -12.65 -14.54
C PRO A 321 -5.01 -11.53 -13.70
N ARG A 322 -4.25 -10.44 -13.54
CA ARG A 322 -4.71 -9.22 -12.84
C ARG A 322 -5.12 -8.12 -13.81
N THR A 323 -5.36 -8.48 -15.07
CA THR A 323 -5.94 -7.63 -16.10
C THR A 323 -7.15 -8.31 -16.70
N GLY A 324 -8.02 -7.50 -17.27
CA GLY A 324 -9.24 -8.00 -17.89
C GLY A 324 -10.06 -6.89 -18.51
N THR A 325 -11.18 -7.30 -19.10
CA THR A 325 -12.12 -6.43 -19.79
C THR A 325 -13.53 -6.59 -19.21
N VAL A 326 -14.26 -5.48 -19.05
CA VAL A 326 -15.64 -5.50 -18.58
C VAL A 326 -16.53 -6.24 -19.58
N TYR A 327 -17.08 -7.39 -19.17
CA TYR A 327 -18.01 -8.17 -19.99
C TYR A 327 -19.45 -7.65 -19.85
N THR A 328 -19.87 -7.34 -18.62
CA THR A 328 -21.14 -6.66 -18.34
C THR A 328 -21.09 -6.00 -16.97
N HIS A 329 -21.95 -5.04 -16.68
CA HIS A 329 -21.95 -4.31 -15.42
C HIS A 329 -23.33 -3.84 -14.99
N SER A 330 -23.46 -3.49 -13.71
CA SER A 330 -24.64 -2.85 -13.14
C SER A 330 -24.25 -1.89 -12.01
N THR A 331 -25.09 -0.88 -11.76
CA THR A 331 -24.87 0.10 -10.69
C THR A 331 -25.95 -0.03 -9.65
N VAL A 332 -25.53 -0.33 -8.42
CA VAL A 332 -26.40 -0.42 -7.25
C VAL A 332 -26.56 0.99 -6.68
N ARG A 333 -27.76 1.55 -6.84
CA ARG A 333 -28.12 2.89 -6.33
C ARG A 333 -28.85 2.86 -5.00
N ILE A 334 -29.52 1.75 -4.70
CA ILE A 334 -30.23 1.57 -3.43
C ILE A 334 -29.19 1.26 -2.35
N ALA A 335 -29.20 2.05 -1.28
CA ALA A 335 -28.24 1.89 -0.19
C ALA A 335 -28.38 0.51 0.47
N VAL A 336 -27.28 -0.23 0.50
CA VAL A 336 -27.17 -1.47 1.27
C VAL A 336 -26.52 -1.14 2.61
N PRO A 337 -27.09 -1.58 3.75
CA PRO A 337 -26.51 -1.31 5.06
C PRO A 337 -25.02 -1.62 5.12
N ASP A 338 -24.27 -0.72 5.75
CA ASP A 338 -22.81 -0.73 5.94
C ASP A 338 -21.94 -0.64 4.66
N LEU A 339 -22.54 -0.66 3.48
CA LEU A 339 -21.82 -0.45 2.22
C LEU A 339 -21.95 1.01 1.73
N PRO A 340 -20.83 1.64 1.31
CA PRO A 340 -20.89 2.92 0.64
C PRO A 340 -21.69 2.80 -0.66
N SER A 341 -22.68 3.67 -0.85
CA SER A 341 -23.52 3.70 -2.04
C SER A 341 -23.53 5.11 -2.67
N PRO A 342 -23.71 5.23 -4.01
CA PRO A 342 -23.83 4.14 -4.98
C PRO A 342 -22.49 3.42 -5.23
N TYR A 343 -22.55 2.18 -5.72
CA TYR A 343 -21.38 1.43 -6.19
C TYR A 343 -21.73 0.59 -7.42
N SER A 344 -20.73 0.21 -8.20
CA SER A 344 -20.94 -0.64 -9.38
C SER A 344 -20.33 -2.02 -9.22
N LEU A 345 -20.93 -2.99 -9.90
CA LEU A 345 -20.49 -4.38 -10.02
C LEU A 345 -20.22 -4.68 -11.49
N ALA A 346 -19.18 -5.45 -11.77
CA ALA A 346 -18.82 -5.87 -13.12
C ALA A 346 -18.53 -7.37 -13.15
N VAL A 347 -19.01 -8.04 -14.19
CA VAL A 347 -18.44 -9.32 -14.62
C VAL A 347 -17.27 -8.98 -15.54
N VAL A 348 -16.08 -9.43 -15.17
CA VAL A 348 -14.83 -9.15 -15.89
C VAL A 348 -14.35 -10.43 -16.53
N GLN A 349 -14.08 -10.37 -17.83
CA GLN A 349 -13.33 -11.40 -18.56
C GLN A 349 -11.85 -11.16 -18.29
N LEU A 350 -11.18 -12.11 -17.63
CA LEU A 350 -9.73 -12.00 -17.41
C LEU A 350 -8.98 -12.23 -18.73
N ASP A 351 -7.91 -11.48 -18.93
CA ASP A 351 -7.07 -11.62 -20.13
C ASP A 351 -6.36 -12.98 -20.11
N ASP A 352 -6.15 -13.60 -21.27
CA ASP A 352 -5.47 -14.90 -21.40
C ASP A 352 -5.99 -16.03 -20.48
N SER A 353 -7.26 -15.95 -20.07
CA SER A 353 -7.90 -16.91 -19.19
C SER A 353 -9.38 -17.11 -19.56
N PRO A 354 -9.92 -18.33 -19.47
CA PRO A 354 -11.37 -18.55 -19.65
C PRO A 354 -12.21 -18.02 -18.48
N VAL A 355 -11.56 -17.61 -17.38
CA VAL A 355 -12.24 -17.25 -16.13
C VAL A 355 -12.92 -15.88 -16.26
N ARG A 356 -14.20 -15.84 -15.87
CA ARG A 356 -14.96 -14.62 -15.64
C ARG A 356 -15.25 -14.45 -14.16
N VAL A 357 -15.07 -13.24 -13.64
CA VAL A 357 -15.23 -12.94 -12.21
C VAL A 357 -16.19 -11.78 -11.98
N LEU A 358 -17.05 -11.89 -10.97
CA LEU A 358 -17.87 -10.78 -10.50
C LEU A 358 -17.09 -9.96 -9.46
N LEU A 359 -16.82 -8.70 -9.74
CA LEU A 359 -16.05 -7.80 -8.88
C LEU A 359 -16.82 -6.49 -8.61
N LYS A 360 -16.58 -5.88 -7.45
CA LYS A 360 -16.89 -4.46 -7.24
C LYS A 360 -15.98 -3.62 -8.12
N VAL A 361 -16.47 -2.48 -8.57
CA VAL A 361 -15.65 -1.51 -9.30
C VAL A 361 -15.13 -0.42 -8.38
N THR A 362 -13.88 -0.03 -8.59
CA THR A 362 -13.14 0.95 -7.80
C THR A 362 -12.38 1.92 -8.70
N GLY A 363 -11.85 3.00 -8.11
CA GLY A 363 -11.02 4.00 -8.79
C GLY A 363 -11.72 4.87 -9.83
N VAL A 364 -13.02 4.66 -10.04
CA VAL A 364 -13.91 5.50 -10.84
C VAL A 364 -15.27 5.65 -10.13
N PRO A 365 -15.99 6.78 -10.32
CA PRO A 365 -17.34 6.95 -9.82
C PRO A 365 -18.30 5.86 -10.30
N ALA A 366 -19.28 5.54 -9.46
CA ALA A 366 -20.26 4.50 -9.77
C ALA A 366 -21.06 4.86 -11.04
N GLY A 367 -21.09 3.93 -11.99
CA GLY A 367 -21.79 4.07 -13.27
C GLY A 367 -20.98 4.66 -14.42
N GLU A 368 -19.71 5.01 -14.22
CA GLU A 368 -18.84 5.53 -15.31
C GLU A 368 -18.17 4.45 -16.16
N MET A 369 -18.20 3.18 -15.74
CA MET A 369 -17.59 2.13 -16.55
C MET A 369 -18.46 1.77 -17.76
N GLU A 370 -17.81 1.24 -18.80
CA GLU A 370 -18.48 0.75 -20.02
C GLU A 370 -18.16 -0.73 -20.29
N ILE A 371 -19.04 -1.41 -21.02
CA ILE A 371 -18.75 -2.75 -21.56
C ILE A 371 -17.58 -2.65 -22.55
N GLY A 372 -16.66 -3.61 -22.50
CA GLY A 372 -15.46 -3.62 -23.34
C GLY A 372 -14.31 -2.77 -22.79
N GLN A 373 -14.50 -2.07 -21.67
CA GLN A 373 -13.43 -1.26 -21.08
C GLN A 373 -12.38 -2.16 -20.42
N PRO A 374 -11.09 -2.02 -20.78
CA PRO A 374 -10.00 -2.75 -20.12
C PRO A 374 -9.68 -2.15 -18.76
N GLY A 375 -9.00 -2.92 -17.91
CA GLY A 375 -8.58 -2.45 -16.60
C GLY A 375 -7.79 -3.50 -15.83
N ALA A 376 -7.63 -3.25 -14.52
CA ALA A 376 -6.84 -4.10 -13.65
C ALA A 376 -7.64 -4.59 -12.44
N VAL A 377 -7.33 -5.80 -11.99
CA VAL A 377 -7.80 -6.39 -10.75
C VAL A 377 -6.88 -5.92 -9.62
N VAL A 378 -7.43 -5.20 -8.65
CA VAL A 378 -6.68 -4.57 -7.55
C VAL A 378 -7.15 -5.06 -6.20
N PHE A 379 -6.21 -5.15 -5.25
CA PHE A 379 -6.47 -5.59 -3.89
C PHE A 379 -7.17 -4.50 -3.08
N ARG A 380 -8.31 -4.82 -2.45
CA ARG A 380 -9.18 -3.86 -1.76
C ARG A 380 -9.82 -4.43 -0.50
N ARG A 381 -10.26 -3.54 0.37
CA ARG A 381 -11.14 -3.84 1.49
C ARG A 381 -12.59 -3.85 0.99
N ILE A 382 -13.17 -5.04 0.87
CA ILE A 382 -14.50 -5.25 0.27
C ILE A 382 -15.62 -4.79 1.20
N ALA A 383 -15.45 -4.99 2.50
CA ALA A 383 -16.38 -4.60 3.55
C ALA A 383 -15.68 -4.53 4.92
N MET A 384 -16.33 -3.88 5.88
CA MET A 384 -16.10 -4.08 7.31
C MET A 384 -17.23 -4.93 7.85
N ARG A 385 -16.93 -6.01 8.57
CA ARG A 385 -17.94 -6.93 9.08
C ARG A 385 -17.67 -7.22 10.55
N THR A 386 -18.54 -6.71 11.43
CA THR A 386 -18.37 -6.85 12.89
C THR A 386 -17.00 -6.35 13.36
N GLY A 387 -16.52 -5.24 12.79
CA GLY A 387 -15.20 -4.68 13.10
C GLY A 387 -14.02 -5.35 12.40
N ILE A 388 -14.22 -6.46 11.68
CA ILE A 388 -13.16 -7.18 10.96
C ILE A 388 -13.14 -6.71 9.49
N PRO A 389 -11.99 -6.29 8.94
CA PRO A 389 -11.86 -5.96 7.53
C PRO A 389 -11.89 -7.24 6.66
N ASP A 390 -12.79 -7.27 5.68
CA ASP A 390 -12.91 -8.34 4.70
C ASP A 390 -12.20 -7.92 3.41
N TYR A 391 -11.00 -8.44 3.19
CA TYR A 391 -10.18 -8.14 2.03
C TYR A 391 -10.49 -9.03 0.83
N GLY A 392 -10.19 -8.54 -0.37
CA GLY A 392 -10.38 -9.25 -1.62
C GLY A 392 -9.98 -8.39 -2.80
N TYR A 393 -10.65 -8.60 -3.93
CA TYR A 393 -10.32 -7.92 -5.18
C TYR A 393 -11.50 -7.09 -5.69
N ALA A 394 -11.15 -5.98 -6.34
CA ALA A 394 -12.03 -5.11 -7.10
C ALA A 394 -11.45 -4.88 -8.50
N PHE A 395 -12.26 -4.41 -9.42
CA PHE A 395 -11.82 -4.04 -10.77
C PHE A 395 -11.68 -2.53 -10.90
N TRP A 396 -10.54 -2.06 -11.38
CA TRP A 396 -10.27 -0.66 -11.66
C TRP A 396 -10.20 -0.46 -13.18
N PRO A 397 -11.29 0.00 -13.82
CA PRO A 397 -11.32 0.23 -15.26
C PRO A 397 -10.39 1.38 -15.66
N GLY A 398 -9.75 1.25 -16.82
CA GLY A 398 -8.78 2.21 -17.35
C GLY A 398 -7.42 2.20 -16.66
N LYS A 399 -7.26 1.47 -15.55
CA LYS A 399 -5.95 1.25 -14.93
C LYS A 399 -5.16 0.26 -15.78
N GLN A 400 -3.97 0.68 -16.21
CA GLN A 400 -3.02 -0.25 -16.82
C GLN A 400 -2.57 -1.25 -15.74
N GLY A 401 -2.70 -2.55 -16.01
CA GLY A 401 -2.13 -3.56 -15.13
C GLY A 401 -0.62 -3.62 -15.27
N ALA A 402 0.07 -3.97 -14.19
CA ALA A 402 1.38 -4.58 -14.31
C ALA A 402 1.16 -5.99 -14.88
N ALA A 403 1.87 -6.35 -15.95
CA ALA A 403 1.90 -7.74 -16.41
C ALA A 403 2.34 -8.63 -15.24
N ALA A 404 1.60 -9.72 -15.02
CA ALA A 404 1.75 -10.60 -13.86
C ALA A 404 3.10 -11.31 -13.82
#